data_AF-A0A5N6MS69-F1
#
_entry.id   AF-A0A5N6MS69-F1
#
_cell.length_a   1.000
_cell.length_b   1.000
_cell.length_c   1.000
_cell.angle_alpha   90.00
_cell.angle_beta   90.00
_cell.angle_gamma   90.00
#
_symmetry.space_group_name_H-M   'P 1'
#
loop_
_entity.id
_entity.type
_entity.pdbx_description
1 polymer ?
#
loop_
_entity_poly.entity_id
_entity_poly.type
_entity_poly.pdbx_seq_one_letter_code
_entity_poly.pdbx_strand_id
1 'polypeptide(L)'
;MCSVSALSRSEAPEPTDVVLVLPAALTDAAGGRHLLLLRPGKEPRPGHDAEPGPAVADVLALLQMDFPGVYRRLCDETGDVRRHVNLYVNGRDIRDLAGASTILPGGAELLVLQSIAGG
;
A
#
# COMPACT_ATOMS: atom_id res chain seq x y z
N MET A 1 -13.19 -9.15 45.65
CA MET A 1 -14.23 -9.35 44.64
C MET A 1 -14.22 -8.15 43.70
N CYS A 2 -14.21 -8.43 42.39
CA CYS A 2 -14.21 -7.51 41.25
C CYS A 2 -13.10 -6.47 41.16
N SER A 3 -12.00 -6.91 40.53
CA SER A 3 -11.00 -6.08 39.87
C SER A 3 -11.70 -5.14 38.88
N VAL A 4 -11.48 -3.84 39.03
CA VAL A 4 -11.83 -2.85 38.02
C VAL A 4 -10.87 -3.08 36.87
N SER A 5 -11.26 -3.93 35.92
CA SER A 5 -10.56 -4.13 34.67
C SER A 5 -10.45 -2.76 34.01
N ALA A 6 -9.25 -2.21 34.07
CA ALA A 6 -8.84 -1.10 33.24
C ALA A 6 -9.29 -1.43 31.82
N LEU A 7 -10.31 -0.71 31.36
CA LEU A 7 -10.57 -0.51 29.95
C LEU A 7 -9.25 0.03 29.40
N SER A 8 -8.44 -0.90 28.89
CA SER A 8 -7.26 -0.58 28.12
C SER A 8 -7.79 0.35 27.04
N ARG A 9 -7.49 1.64 27.20
CA ARG A 9 -7.72 2.61 26.15
C ARG A 9 -7.03 1.97 24.96
N SER A 10 -7.83 1.59 23.98
CA SER A 10 -7.35 1.35 22.64
C SER A 10 -6.59 2.63 22.31
N GLU A 11 -5.27 2.62 22.51
CA GLU A 11 -4.37 3.45 21.75
C GLU A 11 -4.56 2.95 20.33
N ALA A 12 -5.65 3.43 19.71
CA ALA A 12 -5.95 3.17 18.33
C ALA A 12 -4.69 3.61 17.60
N PRO A 13 -3.93 2.69 16.97
CA PRO A 13 -2.84 3.15 16.12
C PRO A 13 -3.52 4.08 15.12
N GLU A 14 -3.11 5.36 15.10
CA GLU A 14 -3.71 6.37 14.24
C GLU A 14 -3.88 5.76 12.84
N PRO A 15 -5.08 5.86 12.25
CA PRO A 15 -5.50 5.01 11.16
C PRO A 15 -4.47 5.10 10.05
N THR A 16 -3.59 4.11 10.00
CA THR A 16 -2.65 3.96 8.89
C THR A 16 -3.34 3.18 7.78
N ASP A 17 -4.63 3.44 7.64
CA ASP A 17 -5.44 2.93 6.56
C ASP A 17 -4.97 3.66 5.30
N VAL A 18 -4.47 2.90 4.35
CA VAL A 18 -4.11 3.38 3.03
C VAL A 18 -5.20 2.93 2.07
N VAL A 19 -5.74 3.89 1.33
CA VAL A 19 -6.73 3.61 0.30
C VAL A 19 -5.99 3.32 -0.99
N LEU A 20 -5.94 2.05 -1.40
CA LEU A 20 -5.43 1.68 -2.71
C LEU A 20 -6.54 1.82 -3.75
N VAL A 21 -6.33 2.72 -4.70
CA VAL A 21 -7.23 2.91 -5.84
C VAL A 21 -6.68 2.12 -7.02
N LEU A 22 -7.43 1.09 -7.41
CA LEU A 22 -7.13 0.23 -8.53
C LEU A 22 -7.84 0.69 -9.80
N PRO A 23 -7.17 0.63 -10.95
CA PRO A 23 -7.81 0.87 -12.24
C PRO A 23 -8.78 -0.28 -12.56
N ALA A 24 -9.80 0.00 -13.37
CA ALA A 24 -10.84 -0.97 -13.74
C ALA A 24 -10.26 -2.31 -14.26
N ALA A 25 -9.15 -2.28 -15.00
CA ALA A 25 -8.55 -3.53 -15.52
C ALA A 25 -7.96 -4.45 -14.42
N LEU A 26 -7.80 -3.97 -13.19
CA LEU A 26 -7.30 -4.75 -12.05
C LEU A 26 -8.40 -5.17 -11.07
N THR A 27 -9.66 -4.74 -11.26
CA THR A 27 -10.74 -5.04 -10.31
C THR A 27 -11.02 -6.53 -10.21
N ASP A 28 -10.97 -7.28 -11.32
CA ASP A 28 -11.16 -8.74 -11.30
C ASP A 28 -10.16 -9.44 -10.37
N ALA A 29 -8.90 -9.02 -10.41
CA ALA A 29 -7.85 -9.57 -9.55
C ALA A 29 -8.01 -9.15 -8.07
N ALA A 30 -8.83 -8.13 -7.80
CA ALA A 30 -9.18 -7.63 -6.47
C ALA A 30 -10.60 -8.02 -6.03
N GLY A 31 -11.21 -9.03 -6.66
CA GLY A 31 -12.56 -9.51 -6.31
C GLY A 31 -13.68 -8.54 -6.70
N GLY A 32 -13.50 -7.78 -7.78
CA GLY A 32 -14.45 -6.78 -8.28
C GLY A 32 -14.34 -5.41 -7.62
N ARG A 33 -13.35 -5.20 -6.74
CA ARG A 33 -13.18 -3.95 -5.98
C ARG A 33 -12.14 -3.07 -6.64
N HIS A 34 -12.47 -1.80 -6.86
CA HIS A 34 -11.53 -0.78 -7.32
C HIS A 34 -10.93 0.04 -6.17
N LEU A 35 -11.47 -0.10 -4.96
CA LEU A 35 -10.95 0.51 -3.74
C LEU A 35 -10.66 -0.58 -2.72
N LEU A 36 -9.41 -0.66 -2.29
CA LEU A 36 -8.97 -1.57 -1.23
C LEU A 36 -8.45 -0.74 -0.05
N LEU A 37 -8.98 -1.02 1.14
CA LEU A 37 -8.46 -0.47 2.39
C LEU A 37 -7.38 -1.41 2.89
N LEU A 38 -6.13 -0.96 2.86
CA LEU A 38 -4.97 -1.72 3.27
C LEU A 38 -4.36 -1.11 4.52
N ARG A 39 -3.86 -1.96 5.43
CA ARG A 39 -3.23 -1.54 6.69
C ARG A 39 -1.79 -2.02 6.70
N PRO A 40 -0.87 -1.30 6.04
CA PRO A 40 0.55 -1.65 6.11
C PRO A 40 1.03 -1.59 7.57
N GLY A 41 1.75 -2.64 7.99
CA GLY A 41 2.37 -2.68 9.30
C GLY A 41 3.49 -1.63 9.40
N LYS A 42 3.76 -1.15 10.61
CA LYS A 42 4.85 -0.20 10.89
C LYS A 42 6.24 -0.84 10.90
N GLU A 43 6.40 -2.05 10.34
CA GLU A 43 7.62 -2.82 10.53
C GLU A 43 8.76 -2.23 9.68
N PRO A 44 9.81 -1.68 10.30
CA PRO A 44 10.92 -1.11 9.55
C PRO A 44 11.70 -2.23 8.87
N ARG A 45 11.96 -2.08 7.57
CA ARG A 45 12.82 -3.01 6.85
C ARG A 45 14.28 -2.78 7.22
N PRO A 46 15.05 -3.84 7.57
CA PRO A 46 16.48 -3.69 7.81
C PRO A 46 17.19 -3.27 6.53
N GLY A 47 18.08 -2.27 6.63
CA GLY A 47 18.93 -1.83 5.53
C GLY A 47 18.43 -0.64 4.70
N HIS A 48 17.34 0.02 5.10
CA HIS A 48 16.97 1.33 4.59
C HIS A 48 17.07 2.35 5.73
N ASP A 49 17.76 3.47 5.51
CA ASP A 49 17.69 4.68 6.35
C ASP A 49 16.30 5.34 6.20
N ALA A 50 15.24 4.56 6.41
CA ALA A 50 13.87 4.94 6.19
C ALA A 50 13.30 5.59 7.45
N GLU A 51 12.70 6.77 7.26
CA GLU A 51 11.83 7.41 8.24
C GLU A 51 10.83 6.40 8.83
N PRO A 52 10.57 6.44 10.15
CA PRO A 52 9.70 5.49 10.81
C PRO A 52 8.27 5.65 10.28
N GLY A 53 7.80 4.68 9.50
CA GLY A 53 6.46 4.68 8.93
C GLY A 53 6.26 3.59 7.89
N PRO A 54 5.01 3.30 7.53
CA PRO A 54 4.72 2.37 6.45
C PRO A 54 5.08 2.99 5.12
N ALA A 55 5.71 2.22 4.25
CA ALA A 55 6.08 2.66 2.92
C ALA A 55 5.19 2.01 1.85
N VAL A 56 5.29 2.53 0.62
CA VAL A 56 4.67 1.92 -0.57
C VAL A 56 5.06 0.44 -0.69
N ALA A 57 6.31 0.10 -0.36
CA ALA A 57 6.80 -1.28 -0.36
C ALA A 57 5.97 -2.21 0.56
N ASP A 58 5.46 -1.72 1.68
CA ASP A 58 4.69 -2.52 2.64
C ASP A 58 3.27 -2.75 2.13
N VAL A 59 2.69 -1.76 1.44
CA VAL A 59 1.43 -1.94 0.72
C VAL A 59 1.59 -2.97 -0.41
N LEU A 60 2.70 -2.92 -1.15
CA LEU A 60 3.00 -3.93 -2.19
C LEU A 60 3.18 -5.33 -1.58
N ALA A 61 3.81 -5.45 -0.41
CA ALA A 61 3.95 -6.73 0.29
C ALA A 61 2.58 -7.29 0.73
N LEU A 62 1.69 -6.44 1.26
CA LEU A 62 0.31 -6.84 1.55
C LEU A 62 -0.43 -7.30 0.31
N LEU A 63 -0.32 -6.55 -0.80
CA LEU A 63 -0.90 -6.96 -2.07
C LEU A 63 -0.35 -8.30 -2.56
N GLN A 64 0.93 -8.59 -2.33
CA GLN A 64 1.51 -9.88 -2.68
C GLN A 64 0.85 -11.04 -1.93
N MET A 65 0.50 -10.83 -0.66
CA MET A 65 -0.11 -11.84 0.21
C MET A 65 -1.63 -11.97 -0.02
N ASP A 66 -2.35 -10.85 0.01
CA ASP A 66 -3.82 -10.82 -0.04
C ASP A 66 -4.36 -10.86 -1.48
N PHE A 67 -3.64 -10.24 -2.43
CA PHE A 67 -4.07 -10.06 -3.82
C PHE A 67 -2.94 -10.37 -4.82
N PRO A 68 -2.38 -11.59 -4.82
CA PRO A 68 -1.22 -11.93 -5.66
C PRO A 68 -1.46 -11.71 -7.16
N GLY A 69 -2.70 -11.82 -7.63
CA GLY A 69 -3.07 -11.49 -9.00
C GLY A 69 -2.91 -10.02 -9.37
N VAL A 70 -3.19 -9.10 -8.42
CA VAL A 70 -2.93 -7.67 -8.57
C VAL A 70 -1.43 -7.43 -8.52
N TYR A 71 -0.75 -7.97 -7.50
CA TYR A 71 0.70 -7.80 -7.33
C TYR A 71 1.50 -8.19 -8.57
N ARG A 72 1.21 -9.35 -9.19
CA ARG A 72 1.90 -9.82 -10.41
C ARG A 72 1.72 -8.92 -11.62
N ARG A 73 0.67 -8.08 -11.63
CA ARG A 73 0.43 -7.09 -12.69
C ARG A 73 1.12 -5.76 -12.38
N LEU A 74 1.39 -5.45 -11.11
CA LEU A 74 2.07 -4.23 -10.69
C LEU A 74 3.59 -4.39 -10.66
N CYS A 75 4.05 -5.48 -10.08
CA CYS A 75 5.45 -5.81 -9.90
C CYS A 75 5.88 -6.94 -10.84
N ASP A 76 7.19 -7.04 -11.05
CA ASP A 76 7.83 -8.15 -11.73
C ASP A 76 8.25 -9.25 -10.74
N GLU A 77 9.06 -10.20 -11.22
CA GLU A 77 9.56 -11.33 -10.42
C GLU A 77 10.68 -10.92 -9.45
N THR A 78 11.32 -9.75 -9.65
CA THR A 78 12.30 -9.20 -8.69
C THR A 78 11.62 -8.42 -7.57
N GLY A 79 10.33 -8.11 -7.74
CA GLY A 79 9.52 -7.37 -6.79
C GLY A 79 9.50 -5.86 -7.07
N ASP A 80 10.10 -5.43 -8.17
CA ASP A 80 10.15 -4.04 -8.60
C ASP A 80 8.87 -3.65 -9.34
N VAL A 81 8.46 -2.39 -9.17
CA VAL A 81 7.30 -1.84 -9.85
C VAL A 81 7.60 -1.72 -11.35
N ARG A 82 6.74 -2.33 -12.18
CA ARG A 82 6.93 -2.36 -13.63
C ARG A 82 6.95 -0.96 -14.23
N ARG A 83 7.77 -0.75 -15.27
CA ARG A 83 7.92 0.57 -15.95
C ARG A 83 6.60 1.18 -16.48
N HIS A 84 5.63 0.34 -16.82
CA HIS A 84 4.32 0.76 -17.34
C HIS A 84 3.27 0.94 -16.24
N VAL A 85 3.67 0.81 -14.97
CA VAL A 85 2.85 1.03 -13.80
C VAL A 85 3.38 2.25 -13.08
N ASN A 86 2.53 3.26 -12.97
CA ASN A 86 2.79 4.47 -12.21
C ASN A 86 1.97 4.39 -10.92
N LEU A 87 2.63 4.64 -9.81
CA LEU A 87 2.00 4.66 -8.49
C LEU A 87 2.05 6.09 -7.98
N TYR A 88 0.93 6.59 -7.49
CA TYR A 88 0.81 7.95 -6.98
C TYR A 88 0.39 7.93 -5.52
N VAL A 89 1.15 8.58 -4.65
CA VAL A 89 0.79 8.79 -3.24
C VAL A 89 0.20 10.19 -3.12
N ASN A 90 -1.07 10.29 -2.73
CA ASN A 90 -1.80 11.56 -2.62
C ASN A 90 -1.64 12.44 -3.89
N GLY A 91 -1.68 11.81 -5.07
CA GLY A 91 -1.52 12.48 -6.36
C GLY A 91 -0.09 12.79 -6.81
N ARG A 92 0.94 12.38 -6.05
CA ARG A 92 2.36 12.54 -6.44
C ARG A 92 2.97 11.21 -6.87
N ASP A 93 3.67 11.18 -8.01
CA ASP A 93 4.31 9.97 -8.51
C ASP A 93 5.43 9.53 -7.56
N ILE A 94 5.43 8.27 -7.15
CA ILE A 94 6.47 7.74 -6.26
C ILE A 94 7.86 7.81 -6.90
N ARG A 95 7.96 7.84 -8.24
CA ARG A 95 9.21 7.93 -8.98
C ARG A 95 9.88 9.30 -8.84
N ASP A 96 9.09 10.34 -8.63
CA ASP A 96 9.57 11.69 -8.30
C ASP A 96 9.88 11.84 -6.80
N LEU A 97 9.44 10.88 -5.98
CA LEU A 97 9.66 10.80 -4.53
C LEU A 97 10.81 9.83 -4.21
N ALA A 98 10.57 8.85 -3.34
CA ALA A 98 11.56 7.85 -2.90
C ALA A 98 11.25 6.44 -3.44
N GLY A 99 10.45 6.33 -4.51
CA GLY A 99 10.01 5.08 -5.10
C GLY A 99 9.23 4.22 -4.11
N ALA A 100 9.55 2.94 -4.04
CA ALA A 100 8.93 2.00 -3.10
C ALA A 100 9.20 2.37 -1.62
N SER A 101 10.26 3.13 -1.33
CA SER A 101 10.58 3.63 0.00
C SER A 101 9.79 4.90 0.37
N THR A 102 8.91 5.39 -0.50
CA THR A 102 8.05 6.53 -0.20
C THR A 102 7.15 6.22 1.00
N ILE A 103 7.25 7.05 2.03
CA ILE A 103 6.45 6.92 3.25
C ILE A 103 5.00 7.30 2.95
N LEU A 104 4.10 6.47 3.45
CA LEU A 104 2.66 6.64 3.38
C LEU A 104 2.17 7.25 4.70
N PRO A 105 1.70 8.50 4.70
CA PRO A 105 1.03 9.05 5.88
C PRO A 105 -0.27 8.29 6.17
N GLY A 106 -0.77 8.37 7.40
CA GLY A 106 -2.07 7.80 7.75
C GLY A 106 -3.19 8.41 6.91
N GLY A 107 -4.08 7.57 6.36
CA GLY A 107 -5.11 8.01 5.42
C GLY A 107 -4.61 8.33 4.01
N ALA A 108 -3.38 7.95 3.65
CA ALA A 108 -2.86 8.18 2.30
C ALA A 108 -3.68 7.43 1.25
N GLU A 109 -3.84 8.07 0.09
CA GLU A 109 -4.36 7.43 -1.10
C GLU A 109 -3.20 6.98 -1.98
N LEU A 110 -3.14 5.68 -2.29
CA LEU A 110 -2.21 5.10 -3.25
C LEU A 110 -2.98 4.78 -4.54
N LEU A 111 -2.82 5.62 -5.56
CA LEU A 111 -3.45 5.44 -6.86
C LEU A 111 -2.53 4.65 -7.78
N VAL A 112 -3.07 3.59 -8.36
CA VAL A 112 -2.39 2.76 -9.35
C VAL A 112 -2.86 3.15 -10.74
N LEU A 113 -1.95 3.63 -11.58
CA LEU A 113 -2.21 3.86 -13.00
C LEU A 113 -1.35 2.95 -13.85
N GLN A 114 -2.00 2.08 -14.60
CA GLN A 114 -1.35 1.36 -15.69
C GLN A 114 -1.36 2.27 -16.92
N SER A 115 -0.19 2.58 -17.46
CA SER A 115 -0.08 3.17 -18.79
C SER A 115 -0.50 2.11 -19.80
N ILE A 116 -1.80 2.06 -20.10
CA ILE A 116 -2.28 1.36 -21.29
C ILE A 116 -1.82 2.21 -22.48
N ALA A 117 -0.71 1.83 -23.11
CA ALA A 117 -0.58 2.11 -24.53
C ALA A 117 -1.76 1.40 -25.20
N GLY A 118 -2.69 2.18 -25.74
CA GLY A 118 -4.03 1.79 -26.13
C GLY A 118 -4.16 0.49 -26.92
N GLY A 119 -5.28 -0.19 -26.69
CA GLY A 119 -5.91 -1.12 -27.61
C GLY A 119 -7.40 -0.87 -27.56
#